data_AF-A0A7W2SAQ1-F1
#
_entry.id   AF-A0A7W2SAQ1-F1
#
_cell.length_a   1.000
_cell.length_b   1.000
_cell.length_c   1.000
_cell.angle_alpha   90.00
_cell.angle_beta   90.00
_cell.angle_gamma   90.00
#
_symmetry.space_group_name_H-M   'P 1'
#
loop_
_entity.id
_entity.type
_entity.pdbx_description
1 polymer ?
#
loop_
_entity_poly.entity_id
_entity_poly.type
_entity_poly.pdbx_seq_one_letter_code
_entity_poly.pdbx_strand_id
1 'polypeptide(L)'
;MTQSDNKVTNKFTTVWNNTLFLRLFPWLILVFSIFITSQLYMLEKEKDQQAMQGVFDKAVENITTRMQIRIQSYPLMLGGVGGFIDSSEEVSRSEFNRYVSRLELKENYPGILALSFNPRVLKAEKDAHIAAVRESGIPGYEIKPEGERDSYTPVLFIEPFSEMNQQVVGYDTFVDEVRRTAMMEASDTGNAILTGKIELKQRGTGALLFVPIYSQDTPIELLEEYRGTALGWAVAVFQIKSMMEGMLSSILGEYDLSIDVELYDGEMPSIGTLLYDRDGSSHIGAQSSSLYQSVQHINFGGRVWTVQLSSLPLFDAYSQNAYTTTLLAGAVILSLLLTLIAFLLVNNRKRALNNTLIMTKELNEQRARLNVTLDTVIDAVITIDDKGCIESFNLSAIKIFGYQPEEVIGKNVKILMPQPYQAEHDSYLNRFLQERTPHVIGIGREVVGLRKDGSEFPMELAVKESLLTDRRIFTGVVRDISERKHIENELLLSKQESEAIFDSNIVRVIDALSRGDLTQKIILGNKQETDRHRAISENLNTMVDQLNRFSEEVTRVAREVGTEGKLGGQAQVPGVDGTWKELTDNVNAMANNLTTQVRNIAEVTTA
;
A
#
# COMPACT_ATOMS: atom_id res chain seq x y z
N MET A 1 43.78 -18.66 3.57
CA MET A 1 42.49 -19.34 3.30
C MET A 1 42.07 -20.02 4.58
N THR A 2 41.33 -19.32 5.44
CA THR A 2 40.93 -19.79 6.77
C THR A 2 39.44 -19.56 6.96
N GLN A 3 38.79 -20.54 7.56
CA GLN A 3 37.37 -20.72 7.89
C GLN A 3 36.67 -19.59 8.67
N SER A 4 37.22 -18.38 8.77
CA SER A 4 36.65 -17.26 9.54
C SER A 4 35.66 -16.39 8.76
N ASP A 5 35.69 -16.40 7.42
CA ASP A 5 34.86 -15.48 6.61
C ASP A 5 33.41 -15.94 6.40
N ASN A 6 33.07 -17.18 6.78
CA ASN A 6 31.71 -17.74 6.62
C ASN A 6 30.75 -17.45 7.78
N LYS A 7 31.20 -16.80 8.87
CA LYS A 7 30.31 -16.47 10.02
C LYS A 7 29.65 -15.09 9.91
N VAL A 8 30.20 -14.17 9.13
CA VAL A 8 29.65 -12.80 9.00
C VAL A 8 28.57 -12.73 7.91
N THR A 9 28.72 -13.49 6.83
CA THR A 9 27.71 -13.62 5.76
C THR A 9 26.44 -14.35 6.23
N ASN A 10 26.56 -15.25 7.22
CA ASN A 10 25.42 -16.04 7.70
C ASN A 10 24.50 -15.31 8.70
N LYS A 11 24.93 -14.18 9.29
CA LYS A 11 24.08 -13.35 10.17
C LYS A 11 23.19 -12.37 9.40
N PHE A 12 23.65 -11.88 8.24
CA PHE A 12 22.86 -10.98 7.41
C PHE A 12 21.73 -11.71 6.66
N THR A 13 21.91 -12.99 6.32
CA THR A 13 20.87 -13.82 5.70
C THR A 13 19.79 -14.28 6.70
N THR A 14 20.11 -14.41 8.00
CA THR A 14 19.13 -14.84 9.00
C THR A 14 18.07 -13.77 9.32
N VAL A 15 18.44 -12.49 9.28
CA VAL A 15 17.49 -11.37 9.53
C VAL A 15 16.44 -11.28 8.43
N TRP A 16 16.83 -11.57 7.18
CA TRP A 16 15.93 -11.54 6.02
C TRP A 16 14.98 -12.75 5.90
N ASN A 17 15.25 -13.83 6.62
CA ASN A 17 14.36 -15.00 6.69
C ASN A 17 13.29 -14.91 7.78
N ASN A 18 13.26 -13.82 8.55
CA ASN A 18 12.31 -13.65 9.63
C ASN A 18 10.97 -13.11 9.09
N THR A 19 9.92 -13.93 9.07
CA THR A 19 8.57 -13.57 8.58
C THR A 19 7.98 -12.36 9.32
N LEU A 20 8.43 -12.14 10.56
CA LEU A 20 8.10 -10.97 11.36
C LEU A 20 8.70 -9.68 10.77
N PHE A 21 9.97 -9.72 10.36
CA PHE A 21 10.68 -8.57 9.79
C PHE A 21 10.04 -8.14 8.46
N LEU A 22 9.74 -9.08 7.56
CA LEU A 22 9.05 -8.79 6.29
C LEU A 22 7.65 -8.19 6.50
N ARG A 23 6.93 -8.59 7.55
CA ARG A 23 5.63 -7.99 7.91
C ARG A 23 5.76 -6.57 8.47
N LEU A 24 6.79 -6.32 9.26
CA LEU A 24 7.02 -5.03 9.91
C LEU A 24 7.76 -4.02 9.02
N PHE A 25 8.43 -4.48 7.96
CA PHE A 25 9.28 -3.64 7.12
C PHE A 25 8.57 -2.41 6.50
N PRO A 26 7.36 -2.52 5.91
CA PRO A 26 6.64 -1.34 5.42
C PRO A 26 6.30 -0.35 6.55
N TRP A 27 5.96 -0.85 7.73
CA TRP A 27 5.68 -0.02 8.90
C TRP A 27 6.93 0.69 9.43
N LEU A 28 8.08 0.02 9.41
CA LEU A 28 9.36 0.63 9.75
C LEU A 28 9.73 1.76 8.78
N ILE A 29 9.47 1.58 7.47
CA ILE A 29 9.65 2.63 6.47
C ILE A 29 8.75 3.83 6.79
N LEU A 30 7.48 3.59 7.09
CA LEU A 30 6.53 4.66 7.43
C LEU A 30 6.96 5.45 8.67
N VAL A 31 7.33 4.75 9.75
CA VAL A 31 7.77 5.40 11.00
C VAL A 31 9.04 6.22 10.74
N PHE A 32 10.00 5.65 10.01
CA PHE A 32 11.25 6.35 9.68
C PHE A 32 11.02 7.56 8.77
N SER A 33 10.14 7.46 7.78
CA SER A 33 9.84 8.56 6.86
C SER A 33 9.05 9.67 7.55
N ILE A 34 8.10 9.34 8.44
CA ILE A 34 7.41 10.32 9.29
C ILE A 34 8.42 11.01 10.22
N PHE A 35 9.34 10.25 10.82
CA PHE A 35 10.39 10.83 11.68
C PHE A 35 11.26 11.83 10.91
N ILE A 36 11.79 11.46 9.75
CA ILE A 36 12.57 12.37 8.89
C ILE A 36 11.74 13.59 8.48
N THR A 37 10.50 13.39 8.06
CA THR A 37 9.59 14.49 7.66
C THR A 37 9.36 15.45 8.82
N SER A 38 9.14 14.92 10.02
CA SER A 38 8.98 15.72 11.24
C SER A 38 10.26 16.49 11.58
N GLN A 39 11.43 15.87 11.46
CA GLN A 39 12.71 16.55 11.70
C GLN A 39 12.95 17.68 10.69
N LEU A 40 12.74 17.42 9.39
CA LEU A 40 12.87 18.45 8.35
C LEU A 40 11.87 19.59 8.53
N TYR A 41 10.63 19.29 8.89
CA TYR A 41 9.63 20.31 9.19
C TYR A 41 10.03 21.19 10.38
N MET A 42 10.56 20.59 11.46
CA MET A 42 11.03 21.36 12.61
C MET A 42 12.22 22.26 12.25
N LEU A 43 13.18 21.75 11.46
CA LEU A 43 14.32 22.54 10.98
C LEU A 43 13.89 23.72 10.10
N GLU A 44 12.98 23.49 9.15
CA GLU A 44 12.50 24.57 8.27
C GLU A 44 11.66 25.59 9.06
N LYS A 45 10.80 25.12 9.98
CA LYS A 45 10.02 25.99 10.86
C LYS A 45 10.93 26.86 11.74
N GLU A 46 12.00 26.30 12.29
CA GLU A 46 12.97 27.04 13.10
C GLU A 46 13.68 28.11 12.26
N LYS A 47 14.07 27.77 11.02
CA LYS A 47 14.69 28.70 10.09
C LYS A 47 13.75 29.83 9.66
N ASP A 48 12.48 29.52 9.38
CA ASP A 48 11.44 30.51 9.08
C ASP A 48 11.24 31.46 10.26
N GLN A 49 11.18 30.92 11.49
CA GLN A 49 11.08 31.73 12.72
C GLN A 49 12.29 32.64 12.91
N GLN A 50 13.51 32.13 12.72
CA GLN A 50 14.73 32.94 12.79
C GLN A 50 14.77 34.03 11.71
N ALA A 51 14.36 33.71 10.49
CA ALA A 51 14.29 34.69 9.41
C ALA A 51 13.29 35.81 9.73
N MET A 52 12.12 35.45 10.27
CA MET A 52 11.10 36.43 10.61
C MET A 52 11.46 37.27 11.84
N GLN A 53 12.10 36.68 12.85
CA GLN A 53 12.72 37.43 13.95
C GLN A 53 13.71 38.47 13.40
N GLY A 54 14.56 38.09 12.45
CA GLY A 54 15.51 39.02 11.83
C GLY A 54 14.84 40.15 11.02
N VAL A 55 13.65 39.91 10.44
CA VAL A 55 12.85 40.97 9.80
C VAL A 55 12.26 41.90 10.85
N PHE A 56 11.72 41.35 11.94
CA PHE A 56 11.18 42.11 13.06
C PHE A 56 12.25 42.99 13.72
N ASP A 57 13.43 42.42 14.02
CA ASP A 57 14.55 43.14 14.63
C ASP A 57 15.02 44.33 13.77
N LYS A 58 15.08 44.15 12.45
CA LYS A 58 15.39 45.25 11.51
C LYS A 58 14.33 46.35 11.53
N ALA A 59 13.06 45.98 11.63
CA ALA A 59 11.99 46.96 11.73
C ALA A 59 12.08 47.73 13.06
N VAL A 60 12.34 47.03 14.17
CA VAL A 60 12.58 47.62 15.49
C VAL A 60 13.74 48.61 15.46
N GLU A 61 14.88 48.21 14.89
CA GLU A 61 16.07 49.07 14.76
C GLU A 61 15.76 50.33 13.95
N ASN A 62 15.07 50.19 12.82
CA ASN A 62 14.71 51.30 11.94
C ASN A 62 13.73 52.28 12.64
N ILE A 63 12.67 51.76 13.27
CA ILE A 63 11.69 52.56 14.00
C ILE A 63 12.38 53.32 15.15
N THR A 64 13.14 52.61 15.98
CA THR A 64 13.80 53.18 17.17
C THR A 64 14.84 54.22 16.77
N THR A 65 15.66 53.95 15.76
CA THR A 65 16.66 54.90 15.26
C THR A 65 16.01 56.18 14.74
N ARG A 66 14.95 56.06 13.94
CA ARG A 66 14.23 57.24 13.42
C ARG A 66 13.53 58.00 14.54
N MET A 67 12.95 57.31 15.52
CA MET A 67 12.36 57.93 16.71
C MET A 67 13.41 58.70 17.49
N GLN A 68 14.58 58.11 17.73
CA GLN A 68 15.67 58.76 18.44
C GLN A 68 16.16 60.01 17.71
N ILE A 69 16.39 59.93 16.39
CA ILE A 69 16.75 61.10 15.57
C ILE A 69 15.69 62.21 15.68
N ARG A 70 14.40 61.84 15.58
CA ARG A 70 13.30 62.81 15.61
C ARG A 70 13.10 63.42 16.99
N ILE A 71 13.24 62.65 18.06
CA ILE A 71 13.13 63.13 19.45
C ILE A 71 14.27 64.13 19.76
N GLN A 72 15.48 63.87 19.25
CA GLN A 72 16.61 64.77 19.48
C GLN A 72 16.46 66.13 18.77
N SER A 73 15.57 66.30 17.78
CA SER A 73 15.34 67.63 17.20
C SER A 73 14.64 68.61 18.15
N TYR A 74 13.93 68.12 19.18
CA TYR A 74 13.17 68.98 20.10
C TYR A 74 14.09 69.78 21.03
N PRO A 75 15.10 69.17 21.71
CA PRO A 75 16.09 69.91 22.47
C PRO A 75 16.90 70.89 21.61
N LEU A 76 17.27 70.50 20.38
CA LEU A 76 18.01 71.38 19.47
C LEU A 76 17.20 72.63 19.11
N MET A 77 15.92 72.46 18.76
CA MET A 77 15.02 73.58 18.47
C MET A 77 14.85 74.49 19.68
N LEU A 78 14.65 73.90 20.87
CA LEU A 78 14.47 74.67 22.10
C LEU A 78 15.76 75.41 22.51
N GLY A 79 16.93 74.81 22.26
CA GLY A 79 18.22 75.48 22.35
C GLY A 79 18.34 76.67 21.41
N GLY A 80 17.78 76.58 20.20
CA GLY A 80 17.65 77.72 19.29
C GLY A 80 16.79 78.85 19.83
N VAL A 81 15.67 78.53 20.50
CA VAL A 81 14.84 79.51 21.22
C VAL A 81 15.64 80.16 22.36
N GLY A 82 16.38 79.35 23.12
CA GLY A 82 17.28 79.83 24.18
C GLY A 82 18.34 80.79 23.64
N GLY A 83 19.02 80.43 22.56
CA GLY A 83 20.03 81.27 21.92
C GLY A 83 19.46 82.56 21.31
N PHE A 84 18.22 82.54 20.80
CA PHE A 84 17.54 83.75 20.33
C PHE A 84 17.31 84.75 21.48
N ILE A 85 16.92 84.24 22.65
CA ILE A 85 16.69 85.08 23.85
C ILE A 85 18.03 85.56 24.42
N ASP A 86 19.00 84.66 24.55
CA ASP A 86 20.33 84.95 25.08
C ASP A 86 21.07 85.98 24.24
N SER A 87 20.99 85.93 22.91
CA SER A 87 21.73 86.86 22.02
C SER A 87 21.08 88.23 21.83
N SER A 88 19.90 88.48 22.42
CA SER A 88 19.17 89.75 22.29
C SER A 88 19.24 90.53 23.60
N GLU A 89 19.52 91.85 23.54
CA GLU A 89 19.52 92.71 24.73
C GLU A 89 18.13 92.77 25.38
N GLU A 90 17.08 92.88 24.55
CA GLU A 90 15.68 92.74 24.95
C GLU A 90 14.92 91.98 23.86
N VAL A 91 13.99 91.11 24.25
CA VAL A 91 13.08 90.43 23.33
C VAL A 91 11.68 90.93 23.56
N SER A 92 11.07 91.56 22.55
CA SER A 92 9.65 91.90 22.61
C SER A 92 8.77 90.68 22.34
N ARG A 93 7.54 90.72 22.85
CA ARG A 93 6.54 89.68 22.58
C ARG A 93 6.28 89.48 21.08
N SER A 94 6.34 90.56 20.29
CA SER A 94 6.14 90.51 18.84
C SER A 94 7.28 89.81 18.10
N GLU A 95 8.52 89.95 18.59
CA GLU A 95 9.69 89.27 18.04
C GLU A 95 9.69 87.79 18.39
N PHE A 96 9.34 87.46 19.63
CA PHE A 96 9.16 86.07 20.05
C PHE A 96 8.06 85.36 19.22
N ASN A 97 6.91 86.00 19.02
CA ASN A 97 5.86 85.49 18.14
C ASN A 97 6.35 85.28 16.70
N ARG A 98 7.10 86.24 16.13
CA ARG A 98 7.65 86.13 14.78
C ARG A 98 8.64 84.98 14.66
N TYR A 99 9.52 84.81 15.66
CA TYR A 99 10.49 83.72 15.70
C TYR A 99 9.77 82.36 15.77
N VAL A 100 8.86 82.19 16.74
CA VAL A 100 8.12 80.93 16.94
C VAL A 100 7.24 80.59 15.74
N SER A 101 6.58 81.58 15.12
CA SER A 101 5.75 81.35 13.93
C SER A 101 6.56 80.80 12.75
N ARG A 102 7.85 81.14 12.64
CA ARG A 102 8.75 80.61 11.59
C ARG A 102 9.25 79.19 11.87
N LEU A 103 9.11 78.69 13.09
CA LEU A 103 9.45 77.31 13.41
C LEU A 103 8.42 76.32 12.86
N GLU A 104 7.21 76.79 12.53
CA GLU A 104 6.10 75.98 12.01
C GLU A 104 5.86 74.75 12.90
N LEU A 105 5.56 75.01 14.18
CA LEU A 105 5.57 73.98 15.24
C LEU A 105 4.67 72.78 14.92
N LYS A 106 3.52 73.01 14.29
CA LYS A 106 2.56 71.94 14.00
C LYS A 106 3.10 70.96 12.94
N GLU A 107 3.85 71.48 11.97
CA GLU A 107 4.40 70.74 10.84
C GLU A 107 5.75 70.09 11.22
N ASN A 108 6.63 70.85 11.88
CA ASN A 108 8.01 70.43 12.13
C ASN A 108 8.22 69.75 13.48
N TYR A 109 7.37 70.03 14.48
CA TYR A 109 7.54 69.56 15.86
C TYR A 109 6.20 69.07 16.45
N PRO A 110 5.64 67.98 15.89
CA PRO A 110 4.33 67.49 16.28
C PRO A 110 4.21 67.28 17.79
N GLY A 111 3.06 67.62 18.34
CA GLY A 111 2.78 67.50 19.76
C GLY A 111 3.24 68.69 20.62
N ILE A 112 4.09 69.61 20.12
CA ILE A 112 4.32 70.88 20.81
C ILE A 112 3.04 71.71 20.77
N LEU A 113 2.55 72.05 21.96
CA LEU A 113 1.36 72.87 22.18
C LEU A 113 1.69 74.34 22.43
N ALA A 114 2.86 74.60 23.01
CA ALA A 114 3.36 75.94 23.26
C ALA A 114 4.87 75.93 23.44
N LEU A 115 5.51 77.02 23.02
CA LEU A 115 6.84 77.41 23.47
C LEU A 115 6.70 78.61 24.41
N SER A 116 7.38 78.59 25.54
CA SER A 116 7.38 79.72 26.47
C SER A 116 8.78 80.12 26.92
N PHE A 117 8.89 81.37 27.35
CA PHE A 117 10.04 81.86 28.10
C PHE A 117 9.61 82.24 29.51
N ASN A 118 10.32 81.66 30.49
CA ASN A 118 10.03 81.83 31.90
C ASN A 118 11.26 82.48 32.55
N PRO A 119 11.31 83.82 32.72
CA PRO A 119 12.42 84.49 33.39
C PRO A 119 12.46 84.12 34.86
N ARG A 120 13.65 84.16 35.45
CA ARG A 120 13.86 84.14 36.89
C ARG A 120 13.72 85.57 37.41
N VAL A 121 12.73 85.80 38.27
CA VAL A 121 12.46 87.10 38.89
C VAL A 121 12.76 86.99 40.37
N LEU A 122 13.72 87.77 40.87
CA LEU A 122 14.05 87.75 42.30
C LEU A 122 12.94 88.42 43.12
N LYS A 123 12.83 88.07 44.40
CA LYS A 123 11.84 88.67 45.32
C LYS A 123 11.83 90.21 45.27
N ALA A 124 13.01 90.82 45.22
CA ALA A 124 13.17 92.28 45.19
C ALA A 124 12.70 92.92 43.87
N GLU A 125 12.64 92.16 42.77
CA GLU A 125 12.35 92.65 41.42
C GLU A 125 10.89 92.41 41.02
N LYS A 126 10.14 91.65 41.83
CA LYS A 126 8.77 91.22 41.53
C LYS A 126 7.84 92.36 41.09
N ASP A 127 7.79 93.44 41.85
CA ASP A 127 6.85 94.55 41.58
C ASP A 127 7.25 95.34 40.34
N ALA A 128 8.57 95.53 40.13
CA ALA A 128 9.11 96.16 38.93
C ALA A 128 8.81 95.32 37.67
N HIS A 129 9.00 93.99 37.75
CA HIS A 129 8.67 93.05 36.68
C HIS A 129 7.17 93.11 36.33
N ILE A 130 6.28 93.08 37.34
CA ILE A 130 4.83 93.18 37.10
C ILE A 130 4.47 94.49 36.41
N ALA A 131 5.04 95.62 36.83
CA ALA A 131 4.79 96.92 36.22
C ALA A 131 5.25 96.95 34.75
N ALA A 132 6.47 96.46 34.48
CA ALA A 132 7.04 96.42 33.13
C ALA A 132 6.20 95.58 32.16
N VAL A 133 5.72 94.40 32.58
CA VAL A 133 4.89 93.53 31.72
C VAL A 133 3.50 94.13 31.47
N ARG A 134 2.96 94.88 32.42
CA ARG A 134 1.69 95.61 32.24
C ARG A 134 1.82 96.71 31.20
N GLU A 135 2.92 97.46 31.25
CA GLU A 135 3.25 98.50 30.26
C GLU A 135 3.55 97.91 28.87
N SER A 136 4.14 96.71 28.81
CA SER A 136 4.42 96.01 27.54
C SER A 136 3.20 95.38 26.86
N GLY A 137 1.98 95.60 27.37
CA GLY A 137 0.72 95.23 26.71
C GLY A 137 -0.10 94.10 27.34
N ILE A 138 0.16 93.72 28.60
CA ILE A 138 -0.71 92.79 29.37
C ILE A 138 -1.20 93.48 30.66
N PRO A 139 -2.22 94.37 30.60
CA PRO A 139 -2.61 95.20 31.73
C PRO A 139 -3.02 94.43 32.99
N GLY A 140 -3.54 93.21 32.82
CA GLY A 140 -3.96 92.32 33.93
C GLY A 140 -2.89 91.33 34.40
N TYR A 141 -1.63 91.52 34.03
CA TYR A 141 -0.55 90.60 34.40
C TYR A 141 -0.30 90.58 35.91
N GLU A 142 -0.21 89.38 36.47
CA GLU A 142 0.15 89.10 37.86
C GLU A 142 0.86 87.74 37.95
N ILE A 143 1.78 87.61 38.92
CA ILE A 143 2.42 86.32 39.20
C ILE A 143 1.51 85.46 40.08
N LYS A 144 1.12 84.29 39.58
CA LYS A 144 0.16 83.37 40.23
C LYS A 144 0.77 81.98 40.44
N PRO A 145 0.46 81.25 41.52
CA PRO A 145 -0.36 81.69 42.66
C PRO A 145 0.37 82.70 43.55
N GLU A 146 -0.42 83.52 44.25
CA GLU A 146 0.10 84.43 45.28
C GLU A 146 0.90 83.68 46.35
N GLY A 147 1.83 84.39 46.96
CA GLY A 147 2.76 83.84 47.95
C GLY A 147 4.11 84.53 47.87
N GLU A 148 4.81 84.59 49.01
CA GLU A 148 6.19 85.06 49.05
C GLU A 148 7.16 83.91 48.81
N ARG A 149 8.12 84.13 47.91
CA ARG A 149 9.17 83.19 47.52
C ARG A 149 10.46 83.98 47.28
N ASP A 150 11.61 83.31 47.34
CA ASP A 150 12.92 83.93 47.10
C ASP A 150 13.13 84.31 45.63
N SER A 151 12.56 83.51 44.73
CA SER A 151 12.48 83.78 43.30
C SER A 151 11.19 83.21 42.70
N TYR A 152 10.76 83.80 41.60
CA TYR A 152 9.60 83.39 40.82
C TYR A 152 10.04 83.05 39.40
N THR A 153 9.34 82.12 38.76
CA THR A 153 9.57 81.81 37.33
C THR A 153 8.26 81.91 36.56
N PRO A 154 7.68 83.12 36.43
CA PRO A 154 6.40 83.28 35.77
C PRO A 154 6.54 83.04 34.27
N VAL A 155 5.53 82.45 33.63
CA VAL A 155 5.44 82.42 32.17
C VAL A 155 5.30 83.85 31.65
N LEU A 156 6.30 84.35 30.91
CA LEU A 156 6.32 85.70 30.35
C LEU A 156 5.86 85.70 28.89
N PHE A 157 6.57 84.99 28.02
CA PHE A 157 6.17 84.81 26.63
C PHE A 157 5.63 83.40 26.44
N ILE A 158 4.56 83.26 25.67
CA ILE A 158 4.01 81.95 25.30
C ILE A 158 3.40 82.02 23.91
N GLU A 159 3.81 81.11 23.02
CA GLU A 159 3.34 81.07 21.65
C GLU A 159 3.02 79.63 21.23
N PRO A 160 1.94 79.39 20.47
CA PRO A 160 1.01 80.40 19.93
C PRO A 160 0.14 81.01 21.04
N PHE A 161 -0.11 82.32 20.96
CA PHE A 161 -0.91 83.07 21.96
C PHE A 161 -2.42 82.84 21.87
N SER A 162 -2.82 81.56 21.87
CA SER A 162 -4.22 81.12 21.91
C SER A 162 -4.88 81.46 23.25
N GLU A 163 -6.22 81.51 23.27
CA GLU A 163 -7.01 81.78 24.48
C GLU A 163 -6.63 80.87 25.65
N MET A 164 -6.39 79.58 25.39
CA MET A 164 -5.91 78.63 26.41
C MET A 164 -4.51 78.96 26.93
N ASN A 165 -3.57 79.32 26.06
CA ASN A 165 -2.19 79.62 26.45
C ASN A 165 -2.11 80.97 27.20
N GLN A 166 -3.03 81.90 26.94
CA GLN A 166 -3.12 83.18 27.67
C GLN A 166 -3.43 82.99 29.16
N GLN A 167 -4.16 81.94 29.52
CA GLN A 167 -4.56 81.67 30.91
C GLN A 167 -3.38 81.29 31.82
N VAL A 168 -2.26 80.84 31.25
CA VAL A 168 -1.06 80.46 32.01
C VAL A 168 -0.01 81.56 32.06
N VAL A 169 -0.23 82.70 31.38
CA VAL A 169 0.66 83.85 31.49
C VAL A 169 0.68 84.35 32.94
N GLY A 170 1.88 84.58 33.47
CA GLY A 170 2.09 84.93 34.87
C GLY A 170 2.04 83.74 35.83
N TYR A 171 1.73 82.53 35.36
CA TYR A 171 1.80 81.34 36.21
C TYR A 171 3.26 81.01 36.56
N ASP A 172 3.56 80.97 37.85
CA ASP A 172 4.86 80.65 38.42
C ASP A 172 5.11 79.14 38.32
N THR A 173 5.94 78.74 37.36
CA THR A 173 6.22 77.31 37.12
C THR A 173 7.03 76.66 38.22
N PHE A 174 7.71 77.44 39.07
CA PHE A 174 8.56 76.94 40.15
C PHE A 174 7.76 76.40 41.35
N VAL A 175 6.45 76.67 41.42
CA VAL A 175 5.58 76.21 42.51
C VAL A 175 5.32 74.71 42.42
N ASP A 176 5.31 74.15 41.22
CA ASP A 176 5.08 72.73 40.98
C ASP A 176 6.38 71.93 41.20
N GLU A 177 6.33 70.89 42.02
CA GLU A 177 7.52 70.11 42.40
C GLU A 177 8.17 69.39 41.21
N VAL A 178 7.37 68.85 40.29
CA VAL A 178 7.86 68.13 39.11
C VAL A 178 8.55 69.09 38.15
N ARG A 179 7.96 70.27 37.92
CA ARG A 179 8.56 71.32 37.08
C ARG A 179 9.82 71.89 37.74
N ARG A 180 9.76 72.22 39.03
CA ARG A 180 10.89 72.77 39.78
C ARG A 180 12.10 71.84 39.72
N THR A 181 11.90 70.54 39.93
CA THR A 181 12.97 69.55 39.86
C THR A 181 13.64 69.55 38.49
N ALA A 182 12.86 69.50 37.41
CA ALA A 182 13.39 69.53 36.05
C ALA A 182 14.10 70.86 35.72
N MET A 183 13.58 72.00 36.20
CA MET A 183 14.19 73.32 35.99
C MET A 183 15.53 73.47 36.72
N MET A 184 15.61 72.98 37.96
CA MET A 184 16.86 72.98 38.73
C MET A 184 17.88 72.06 38.08
N GLU A 185 17.50 70.83 37.71
CA GLU A 185 18.40 69.91 37.01
C GLU A 185 18.86 70.47 35.65
N ALA A 186 17.98 71.15 34.91
CA ALA A 186 18.35 71.83 33.68
C ALA A 186 19.39 72.92 33.95
N SER A 187 19.15 73.75 34.97
CA SER A 187 20.07 74.80 35.41
C SER A 187 21.39 74.27 35.95
N ASP A 188 21.40 73.10 36.58
CA ASP A 188 22.58 72.49 37.19
C ASP A 188 23.43 71.73 36.16
N THR A 189 22.81 71.21 35.09
CA THR A 189 23.53 70.45 34.05
C THR A 189 23.87 71.28 32.83
N GLY A 190 23.11 72.35 32.57
CA GLY A 190 23.14 73.07 31.30
C GLY A 190 22.44 72.34 30.15
N ASN A 191 21.88 71.15 30.40
CA ASN A 191 21.22 70.34 29.38
C ASN A 191 19.71 70.60 29.34
N ALA A 192 19.09 70.17 28.23
CA ALA A 192 17.65 70.13 28.15
C ALA A 192 17.10 69.01 29.07
N ILE A 193 16.24 69.35 30.03
CA ILE A 193 15.67 68.36 30.97
C ILE A 193 14.17 68.27 30.82
N LEU A 194 13.69 67.04 30.79
CA LEU A 194 12.29 66.70 30.67
C LEU A 194 11.65 66.45 32.02
N THR A 195 10.43 66.92 32.20
CA THR A 195 9.61 66.53 33.35
C THR A 195 9.19 65.06 33.26
N GLY A 196 8.82 64.49 34.39
CA GLY A 196 7.96 63.30 34.39
C GLY A 196 6.60 63.59 33.79
N LYS A 197 5.75 62.56 33.76
CA LYS A 197 4.35 62.65 33.35
C LYS A 197 3.63 63.76 34.13
N ILE A 198 3.09 64.76 33.44
CA ILE A 198 2.24 65.79 34.03
C ILE A 198 0.86 65.82 33.38
N GLU A 199 -0.13 66.32 34.11
CA GLU A 199 -1.47 66.53 33.58
C GLU A 199 -1.60 67.98 33.07
N LEU A 200 -1.78 68.12 31.75
CA LEU A 200 -2.05 69.40 31.12
C LEU A 200 -3.54 69.71 31.24
N LYS A 201 -3.88 70.87 31.82
CA LYS A 201 -5.28 71.31 31.98
C LYS A 201 -6.02 71.23 30.64
N GLN A 202 -7.06 70.39 30.59
CA GLN A 202 -7.91 70.16 29.41
C GLN A 202 -7.17 69.68 28.14
N ARG A 203 -5.93 69.19 28.27
CA ARG A 203 -5.10 68.68 27.16
C ARG A 203 -4.49 67.30 27.45
N GLY A 204 -4.87 66.66 28.56
CA GLY A 204 -4.48 65.31 28.93
C GLY A 204 -3.01 65.21 29.34
N THR A 205 -2.42 64.03 29.18
CA THR A 205 -1.04 63.77 29.58
C THR A 205 -0.03 64.52 28.70
N GLY A 206 0.91 65.21 29.35
CA GLY A 206 2.01 65.91 28.68
C GLY A 206 3.31 65.87 29.47
N ALA A 207 4.31 66.53 28.92
CA ALA A 207 5.58 66.81 29.58
C ALA A 207 6.12 68.16 29.13
N LEU A 208 7.00 68.74 29.94
CA LEU A 208 7.70 69.98 29.64
C LEU A 208 9.18 69.67 29.47
N LEU A 209 9.78 70.26 28.43
CA LEU A 209 11.23 70.28 28.24
C LEU A 209 11.73 71.67 28.61
N PHE A 210 12.72 71.74 29.50
CA PHE A 210 13.34 72.98 29.95
C PHE A 210 14.77 73.08 29.43
N VAL A 211 15.13 74.22 28.85
CA VAL A 211 16.51 74.59 28.53
C VAL A 211 16.86 75.85 29.30
N PRO A 212 17.92 75.84 30.12
CA PRO A 212 18.32 77.01 30.90
C PRO A 212 18.93 78.06 29.97
N ILE A 213 18.74 79.33 30.32
CA ILE A 213 19.33 80.49 29.65
C ILE A 213 20.18 81.22 30.67
N TYR A 214 21.43 81.52 30.32
CA TYR A 214 22.40 82.22 31.17
C TYR A 214 22.57 83.67 30.70
N SER A 215 23.34 84.48 31.43
CA SER A 215 23.58 85.89 31.06
C SER A 215 24.62 86.00 29.94
N GLN A 216 24.43 86.96 29.03
CA GLN A 216 25.41 87.34 28.00
C GLN A 216 26.81 87.65 28.56
N ASP A 217 26.86 88.17 29.79
CA ASP A 217 28.12 88.54 30.46
C ASP A 217 28.83 87.35 31.11
N THR A 218 28.24 86.15 31.05
CA THR A 218 28.82 84.92 31.61
C THR A 218 29.86 84.36 30.66
N PRO A 219 31.16 84.32 31.01
CA PRO A 219 32.16 83.72 30.14
C PRO A 219 31.84 82.25 29.91
N ILE A 220 31.88 81.80 28.65
CA ILE A 220 31.54 80.42 28.26
C ILE A 220 32.40 79.39 29.03
N GLU A 221 33.63 79.78 29.38
CA GLU A 221 34.60 78.97 30.14
C GLU A 221 34.19 78.76 31.61
N LEU A 222 33.34 79.63 32.16
CA LEU A 222 32.85 79.58 33.54
C LEU A 222 31.41 79.05 33.64
N LEU A 223 30.77 78.67 32.53
CA LEU A 223 29.40 78.13 32.53
C LEU A 223 29.20 76.97 33.51
N GLU A 224 30.25 76.17 33.78
CA GLU A 224 30.18 75.12 34.80
C GLU A 224 30.08 75.66 36.25
N GLU A 225 30.64 76.83 36.51
CA GLU A 225 30.63 77.52 37.81
C GLU A 225 29.32 78.33 38.02
N TYR A 226 28.63 78.69 36.94
CA TYR A 226 27.33 79.39 36.94
C TYR A 226 26.11 78.47 36.79
N ARG A 227 26.31 77.14 36.83
CA ARG A 227 25.24 76.13 36.94
C ARG A 227 24.45 76.38 38.24
N GLY A 228 23.21 76.85 38.09
CA GLY A 228 22.32 77.27 39.20
C GLY A 228 21.93 78.76 39.21
N THR A 229 22.53 79.59 38.34
CA THR A 229 22.23 81.03 38.20
C THR A 229 21.53 81.38 36.88
N ALA A 230 20.76 80.45 36.30
CA ALA A 230 20.00 80.72 35.08
C ALA A 230 19.13 81.99 35.20
N LEU A 231 19.17 82.83 34.17
CA LEU A 231 18.31 84.02 34.02
C LEU A 231 16.86 83.65 33.70
N GLY A 232 16.65 82.45 33.18
CA GLY A 232 15.33 81.93 32.85
C GLY A 232 15.43 80.61 32.11
N TRP A 233 14.28 80.14 31.62
CA TRP A 233 14.19 78.89 30.88
C TRP A 233 13.37 79.08 29.61
N ALA A 234 13.89 78.59 28.49
CA ALA A 234 13.06 78.27 27.34
C ALA A 234 12.35 76.95 27.62
N VAL A 235 11.04 76.90 27.37
CA VAL A 235 10.19 75.75 27.70
C VAL A 235 9.41 75.31 26.48
N ALA A 236 9.44 74.01 26.18
CA ALA A 236 8.50 73.41 25.26
C ALA A 236 7.45 72.61 26.03
N VAL A 237 6.18 72.93 25.83
CA VAL A 237 5.04 72.19 26.38
C VAL A 237 4.53 71.26 25.29
N PHE A 238 4.53 69.95 25.54
CA PHE A 238 4.04 69.00 24.55
C PHE A 238 3.07 67.96 25.11
N GLN A 239 2.13 67.57 24.27
CA GLN A 239 1.21 66.47 24.51
C GLN A 239 1.81 65.19 23.93
N ILE A 240 2.09 64.20 24.79
CA ILE A 240 2.84 63.01 24.38
C ILE A 240 2.11 62.23 23.29
N LYS A 241 0.78 62.11 23.40
CA LYS A 241 -0.04 61.43 22.39
C LYS A 241 0.14 62.03 20.99
N SER A 242 -0.06 63.34 20.83
CA SER A 242 0.06 64.00 19.53
C SER A 242 1.50 64.04 19.01
N MET A 243 2.49 64.07 19.91
CA MET A 243 3.90 63.95 19.54
C MET A 243 4.18 62.59 18.92
N MET A 244 3.73 61.52 19.58
CA MET A 244 3.91 60.15 19.11
C MET A 244 3.15 59.88 17.82
N GLU A 245 1.88 60.28 17.71
CA GLU A 245 1.08 60.12 16.49
C GLU A 245 1.73 60.83 15.29
N GLY A 246 2.13 62.10 15.47
CA GLY A 246 2.77 62.86 14.40
C GLY A 246 4.14 62.29 14.01
N MET A 247 4.94 61.86 14.99
CA MET A 247 6.23 61.23 14.73
C MET A 247 6.07 59.88 14.00
N LEU A 248 5.25 58.98 14.55
CA LEU A 248 5.07 57.62 14.03
C LEU A 248 4.41 57.58 12.65
N SER A 249 3.53 58.54 12.34
CA SER A 249 2.90 58.63 11.02
C SER A 249 3.90 58.65 9.86
N SER A 250 5.09 59.22 10.08
CA SER A 250 6.18 59.28 9.10
C SER A 250 7.19 58.13 9.23
N ILE A 251 7.30 57.53 10.41
CA ILE A 251 8.31 56.51 10.73
C ILE A 251 7.85 55.12 10.33
N LEU A 252 6.60 54.78 10.62
CA LEU A 252 6.08 53.43 10.46
C LEU A 252 5.91 53.07 8.99
N GLY A 253 5.36 53.95 8.16
CA GLY A 253 5.25 53.72 6.71
C GLY A 253 4.61 52.36 6.40
N GLU A 254 5.36 51.43 5.83
CA GLU A 254 4.91 50.07 5.52
C GLU A 254 4.65 49.19 6.77
N TYR A 255 5.20 49.57 7.94
CA TYR A 255 5.01 48.87 9.21
C TYR A 255 3.73 49.27 9.96
N ASP A 256 2.99 50.26 9.44
CA ASP A 256 1.84 50.87 10.11
C ASP A 256 0.77 49.85 10.54
N LEU A 257 0.55 48.79 9.75
CA LEU A 257 -0.43 47.75 10.08
C LEU A 257 0.17 46.48 10.68
N SER A 258 1.49 46.43 10.87
CA SER A 258 2.21 45.20 11.21
C SER A 258 2.95 45.27 12.55
N ILE A 259 3.27 46.47 13.06
CA ILE A 259 3.95 46.66 14.33
C ILE A 259 3.20 47.68 15.18
N ASP A 260 2.96 47.31 16.43
CA ASP A 260 2.45 48.19 17.47
C ASP A 260 3.60 48.84 18.26
N VAL A 261 3.37 50.06 18.77
CA VAL A 261 4.36 50.85 19.51
C VAL A 261 3.73 51.42 20.78
N GLU A 262 4.23 50.98 21.93
CA GLU A 262 3.89 51.49 23.25
C GLU A 262 5.09 52.27 23.83
N LEU A 263 4.80 53.36 24.56
CA LEU A 263 5.81 54.20 25.21
C LEU A 263 5.54 54.28 26.71
N TYR A 264 6.60 54.12 27.51
CA TYR A 264 6.56 54.16 28.97
C TYR A 264 7.60 55.11 29.55
N ASP A 265 7.27 55.76 30.67
CA ASP A 265 8.21 56.55 31.48
C ASP A 265 9.03 55.63 32.39
N GLY A 266 10.36 55.68 32.28
CA GLY A 266 11.29 54.85 33.05
C GLY A 266 11.78 53.60 32.32
N GLU A 267 12.60 52.80 33.02
CA GLU A 267 13.29 51.64 32.45
C GLU A 267 12.42 50.38 32.32
N MET A 268 11.32 50.29 33.07
CA MET A 268 10.46 49.10 33.06
C MET A 268 9.05 49.45 32.60
N PRO A 269 8.50 48.73 31.59
CA PRO A 269 7.14 48.95 31.13
C PRO A 269 6.14 48.51 32.20
N SER A 270 5.18 49.38 32.50
CA SER A 270 4.08 49.09 33.43
C SER A 270 2.84 49.91 33.04
N ILE A 271 1.66 49.42 33.43
CA ILE A 271 0.40 50.14 33.16
C ILE A 271 0.42 51.57 33.76
N GLY A 272 1.04 51.74 34.93
CA GLY A 272 1.14 53.05 35.61
C GLY A 272 2.11 54.02 34.93
N THR A 273 3.10 53.50 34.20
CA THR A 273 4.11 54.29 33.49
C THR A 273 3.77 54.52 32.02
N LEU A 274 2.65 54.00 31.52
CA LEU A 274 2.21 54.17 30.14
C LEU A 274 1.99 55.65 29.79
N LEU A 275 2.67 56.08 28.73
CA LEU A 275 2.62 57.43 28.17
C LEU A 275 1.86 57.47 26.84
N TYR A 276 2.01 56.42 26.02
CA TYR A 276 1.36 56.30 24.73
C TYR A 276 1.17 54.83 24.36
N ASP A 277 0.03 54.53 23.74
CA ASP A 277 -0.35 53.24 23.19
C ASP A 277 -1.08 53.54 21.87
N ARG A 278 -0.63 52.90 20.80
CA ARG A 278 -1.07 53.20 19.44
C ARG A 278 -2.35 52.45 19.08
N ASP A 279 -2.44 51.15 19.37
CA ASP A 279 -3.60 50.33 19.06
C ASP A 279 -4.66 50.30 20.20
N GLY A 280 -4.31 50.83 21.38
CA GLY A 280 -5.17 50.92 22.55
C GLY A 280 -5.30 49.61 23.33
N SER A 281 -4.50 48.59 22.98
CA SER A 281 -4.50 47.26 23.55
C SER A 281 -3.14 46.99 24.18
N SER A 282 -3.07 46.97 25.52
CA SER A 282 -1.77 46.82 26.15
C SER A 282 -1.15 45.43 25.94
N HIS A 283 0.12 45.40 25.51
CA HIS A 283 0.86 44.17 25.24
C HIS A 283 1.85 43.81 26.36
N ILE A 284 1.59 44.25 27.60
CA ILE A 284 2.44 43.95 28.76
C ILE A 284 2.12 42.57 29.34
N GLY A 285 3.16 41.72 29.48
CA GLY A 285 3.08 40.47 30.22
C GLY A 285 2.15 39.41 29.60
N ALA A 286 1.43 38.65 30.44
CA ALA A 286 0.62 37.50 30.02
C ALA A 286 -0.61 37.83 29.14
N GLN A 287 -0.86 39.12 28.87
CA GLN A 287 -1.93 39.60 27.98
C GLN A 287 -1.46 39.78 26.54
N SER A 288 -0.15 39.75 26.26
CA SER A 288 0.34 39.84 24.89
C SER A 288 0.06 38.55 24.11
N SER A 289 -0.67 38.69 23.00
CA SER A 289 -0.83 37.63 22.00
C SER A 289 0.22 37.72 20.88
N SER A 290 1.12 38.70 20.93
CA SER A 290 2.12 38.94 19.88
C SER A 290 3.19 37.85 19.87
N LEU A 291 3.52 37.35 18.68
CA LEU A 291 4.57 36.35 18.52
C LEU A 291 5.98 36.94 18.72
N TYR A 292 6.16 38.21 18.38
CA TYR A 292 7.45 38.90 18.44
C TYR A 292 7.31 40.19 19.24
N GLN A 293 8.24 40.43 20.15
CA GLN A 293 8.29 41.63 20.98
C GLN A 293 9.74 42.09 21.16
N SER A 294 9.93 43.39 21.26
CA SER A 294 11.21 43.99 21.58
C SER A 294 11.02 45.20 22.48
N VAL A 295 11.94 45.37 23.43
CA VAL A 295 11.97 46.49 24.36
C VAL A 295 13.23 47.29 24.09
N GLN A 296 13.06 48.57 23.79
CA GLN A 296 14.13 49.51 23.47
C GLN A 296 14.11 50.66 24.47
N HIS A 297 15.27 51.24 24.76
CA HIS A 297 15.38 52.40 25.65
C HIS A 297 15.87 53.61 24.87
N ILE A 298 15.17 54.73 25.01
CA ILE A 298 15.52 56.00 24.39
C ILE A 298 15.71 57.03 25.50
N ASN A 299 16.82 57.77 25.45
CA ASN A 299 17.03 58.92 26.33
C ASN A 299 16.44 60.18 25.68
N PHE A 300 15.55 60.85 26.41
CA PHE A 300 14.97 62.12 26.01
C PHE A 300 14.98 63.11 27.18
N GLY A 301 15.76 64.19 27.03
CA GLY A 301 15.85 65.25 28.03
C GLY A 301 16.26 64.74 29.41
N GLY A 302 17.26 63.87 29.49
CA GLY A 302 17.75 63.30 30.75
C GLY A 302 16.88 62.18 31.33
N ARG A 303 15.71 61.89 30.73
CA ARG A 303 14.85 60.76 31.13
C ARG A 303 15.03 59.57 30.21
N VAL A 304 14.97 58.37 30.79
CA VAL A 304 14.90 57.12 30.03
C VAL A 304 13.44 56.80 29.78
N TRP A 305 13.08 56.67 28.51
CA TRP A 305 11.81 56.12 28.07
C TRP A 305 12.01 54.72 27.53
N THR A 306 11.04 53.86 27.82
CA THR A 306 11.00 52.51 27.29
C THR A 306 9.99 52.46 26.16
N VAL A 307 10.44 52.02 24.99
CA VAL A 307 9.62 51.79 23.81
C VAL A 307 9.44 50.28 23.66
N GLN A 308 8.21 49.81 23.77
CA GLN A 308 7.88 48.42 23.51
C GLN A 308 7.29 48.33 22.11
N LEU A 309 7.88 47.47 21.29
CA LEU A 309 7.38 47.17 19.96
C LEU A 309 6.88 45.73 19.95
N SER A 310 5.67 45.54 19.45
CA SER A 310 5.00 44.23 19.41
C SER A 310 4.52 43.93 18.00
N SER A 311 4.65 42.68 17.55
CA SER A 311 4.08 42.26 16.27
C SER A 311 2.56 42.22 16.35
N LEU A 312 1.91 42.67 15.27
CA LEU A 312 0.47 42.58 15.09
C LEU A 312 0.09 41.31 14.29
N PRO A 313 -1.18 40.87 14.34
CA PRO A 313 -1.62 39.66 13.64
C PRO A 313 -1.32 39.64 12.13
N LEU A 314 -1.26 40.79 11.47
CA LEU A 314 -0.88 40.89 10.05
C LEU A 314 0.59 40.49 9.81
N PHE A 315 1.49 40.88 10.71
CA PHE A 315 2.89 40.46 10.67
C PHE A 315 3.01 38.95 10.94
N ASP A 316 2.29 38.48 11.96
CA ASP A 316 2.28 37.08 12.37
C ASP A 316 1.69 36.16 11.27
N ALA A 317 0.68 36.63 10.53
CA ALA A 317 0.11 35.91 9.41
C ALA A 317 1.11 35.78 8.23
N TYR A 318 1.90 36.82 7.97
CA TYR A 318 2.98 36.76 6.98
C TYR A 318 4.11 35.80 7.41
N SER A 319 4.34 35.66 8.71
CA SER A 319 5.25 34.65 9.29
C SER A 319 4.80 33.21 9.07
N GLN A 320 3.48 32.96 8.95
CA GLN A 320 2.94 31.62 8.76
C GLN A 320 2.90 31.24 7.27
N ASN A 321 4.08 31.01 6.69
CA ASN A 321 4.21 30.66 5.28
C ASN A 321 3.45 29.37 4.92
N ALA A 322 2.55 29.45 3.94
CA ALA A 322 1.85 28.30 3.34
C ALA A 322 2.81 27.29 2.66
N TYR A 323 4.05 27.70 2.37
CA TYR A 323 5.07 26.83 1.79
C TYR A 323 5.47 25.70 2.75
N THR A 324 5.62 25.96 4.04
CA THR A 324 6.08 24.96 5.02
C THR A 324 5.01 23.89 5.27
N THR A 325 3.72 24.26 5.22
CA THR A 325 2.60 23.32 5.32
C THR A 325 2.39 22.49 4.05
N THR A 326 2.56 23.07 2.87
CA THR A 326 2.48 22.33 1.60
C THR A 326 3.64 21.35 1.42
N LEU A 327 4.84 21.70 1.87
CA LEU A 327 6.01 20.81 1.85
C LEU A 327 5.82 19.61 2.78
N LEU A 328 5.25 19.82 3.98
CA LEU A 328 4.87 18.75 4.90
C LEU A 328 3.81 17.81 4.28
N ALA A 329 2.77 18.37 3.64
CA ALA A 329 1.77 17.57 2.95
C ALA A 329 2.38 16.70 1.84
N GLY A 330 3.28 17.27 1.03
CA GLY A 330 4.01 16.54 0.00
C GLY A 330 4.88 15.41 0.57
N ALA A 331 5.60 15.65 1.67
CA ALA A 331 6.44 14.66 2.34
C ALA A 331 5.62 13.52 2.98
N VAL A 332 4.43 13.81 3.53
CA VAL A 332 3.49 12.80 4.02
C VAL A 332 2.97 11.93 2.88
N ILE A 333 2.58 12.54 1.75
CA ILE A 333 2.15 11.78 0.56
C ILE A 333 3.27 10.88 0.04
N LEU A 334 4.50 11.39 -0.05
CA LEU A 334 5.66 10.62 -0.47
C LEU A 334 5.96 9.46 0.49
N SER A 335 5.84 9.69 1.81
CA SER A 335 5.96 8.66 2.85
C SER A 335 4.93 7.54 2.69
N LEU A 336 3.67 7.90 2.45
CA LEU A 336 2.59 6.94 2.20
C LEU A 336 2.85 6.15 0.90
N LEU A 337 3.33 6.82 -0.15
CA LEU A 337 3.64 6.20 -1.44
C LEU A 337 4.81 5.20 -1.33
N LEU A 338 5.90 5.56 -0.64
CA LEU A 338 7.02 4.65 -0.36
C LEU A 338 6.58 3.43 0.46
N THR A 339 5.71 3.65 1.46
CA THR A 339 5.14 2.57 2.28
C THR A 339 4.27 1.64 1.44
N LEU A 340 3.44 2.19 0.55
CA LEU A 340 2.62 1.43 -0.38
C LEU A 340 3.48 0.57 -1.31
N ILE A 341 4.54 1.14 -1.89
CA ILE A 341 5.49 0.40 -2.74
C ILE A 341 6.16 -0.74 -1.94
N ALA A 342 6.60 -0.48 -0.70
CA ALA A 342 7.16 -1.52 0.16
C ALA A 342 6.17 -2.65 0.43
N PHE A 343 4.89 -2.32 0.68
CA PHE A 343 3.83 -3.30 0.88
C PHE A 343 3.60 -4.14 -0.38
N LEU A 344 3.58 -3.52 -1.56
CA LEU A 344 3.46 -4.21 -2.84
C LEU A 344 4.63 -5.15 -3.09
N LEU A 345 5.87 -4.71 -2.85
CA LEU A 345 7.08 -5.52 -3.04
C LEU A 345 7.11 -6.73 -2.11
N VAL A 346 6.81 -6.55 -0.81
CA VAL A 346 6.76 -7.64 0.17
C VAL A 346 5.67 -8.66 -0.21
N ASN A 347 4.48 -8.19 -0.58
CA ASN A 347 3.39 -9.08 -0.98
C ASN A 347 3.67 -9.81 -2.28
N ASN A 348 4.28 -9.16 -3.26
CA ASN A 348 4.68 -9.78 -4.51
C ASN A 348 5.74 -10.86 -4.27
N ARG A 349 6.73 -10.60 -3.42
CA ARG A 349 7.74 -11.60 -3.04
C ARG A 349 7.12 -12.79 -2.31
N LYS A 350 6.15 -12.53 -1.43
CA LYS A 350 5.40 -13.59 -0.73
C LYS A 350 4.58 -14.46 -1.70
N ARG A 351 3.90 -13.83 -2.67
CA ARG A 351 3.17 -14.54 -3.74
C ARG A 351 4.11 -15.39 -4.60
N ALA A 352 5.26 -14.84 -4.99
CA ALA A 352 6.25 -15.55 -5.80
C ALA A 352 6.76 -16.81 -5.08
N LEU A 353 7.13 -16.73 -3.80
CA LEU A 353 7.57 -17.89 -3.02
C LEU A 353 6.48 -18.96 -2.92
N ASN A 354 5.24 -18.56 -2.63
CA ASN A 354 4.13 -19.51 -2.53
C ASN A 354 3.88 -20.24 -3.85
N ASN A 355 3.95 -19.53 -4.99
CA ASN A 355 3.79 -20.13 -6.30
C ASN A 355 4.91 -21.15 -6.61
N THR A 356 6.16 -20.85 -6.26
CA THR A 356 7.27 -21.80 -6.41
C THR A 356 7.05 -23.06 -5.57
N LEU A 357 6.53 -22.92 -4.35
CA LEU A 357 6.23 -24.06 -3.48
C LEU A 357 5.10 -24.94 -4.05
N ILE A 358 4.05 -24.33 -4.60
CA ILE A 358 2.95 -25.05 -5.25
C ILE A 358 3.47 -25.80 -6.49
N MET A 359 4.23 -25.12 -7.35
CA MET A 359 4.73 -25.69 -8.60
C MET A 359 5.70 -26.86 -8.35
N THR A 360 6.55 -26.77 -7.32
CA THR A 360 7.45 -27.87 -6.93
C THR A 360 6.68 -29.08 -6.39
N LYS A 361 5.61 -28.85 -5.63
CA LYS A 361 4.72 -29.94 -5.17
C LYS A 361 4.01 -30.62 -6.34
N GLU A 362 3.46 -29.85 -7.28
CA GLU A 362 2.77 -30.37 -8.46
C GLU A 362 3.70 -31.20 -9.36
N LEU A 363 4.94 -30.74 -9.57
CA LEU A 363 5.96 -31.48 -10.32
C LEU A 363 6.28 -32.84 -9.66
N ASN A 364 6.42 -32.86 -8.33
CA ASN A 364 6.69 -34.08 -7.58
C ASN A 364 5.51 -35.06 -7.63
N GLU A 365 4.27 -34.56 -7.54
CA GLU A 365 3.06 -35.38 -7.68
C GLU A 365 2.94 -35.98 -9.10
N GLN A 366 3.22 -35.21 -10.15
CA GLN A 366 3.27 -35.73 -11.51
C GLN A 366 4.32 -36.83 -11.69
N ARG A 367 5.52 -36.63 -11.13
CA ARG A 367 6.61 -37.62 -11.19
C ARG A 367 6.25 -38.91 -10.44
N ALA A 368 5.66 -38.81 -9.26
CA ALA A 368 5.18 -39.96 -8.50
C ALA A 368 4.06 -40.72 -9.24
N ARG A 369 3.12 -39.99 -9.84
CA ARG A 369 2.02 -40.58 -10.62
C ARG A 369 2.52 -41.34 -11.84
N LEU A 370 3.54 -40.83 -12.53
CA LEU A 370 4.16 -41.52 -13.66
C LEU A 370 4.79 -42.86 -13.25
N ASN A 371 5.52 -42.89 -12.13
CA ASN A 371 6.14 -44.12 -11.61
C ASN A 371 5.09 -45.18 -11.25
N VAL A 372 4.04 -44.80 -10.52
CA VAL A 372 2.94 -45.72 -10.18
C VAL A 372 2.25 -46.26 -11.43
N THR A 373 2.06 -45.43 -12.45
CA THR A 373 1.43 -45.85 -13.71
C THR A 373 2.27 -46.94 -14.41
N LEU A 374 3.59 -46.79 -14.47
CA LEU A 374 4.49 -47.79 -15.07
C LEU A 374 4.54 -49.10 -14.28
N ASP A 375 4.41 -49.05 -12.95
CA ASP A 375 4.39 -50.24 -12.09
C ASP A 375 3.07 -51.03 -12.16
N THR A 376 1.96 -50.40 -12.55
CA THR A 376 0.67 -51.09 -12.74
C THR A 376 0.55 -51.83 -14.07
N VAL A 377 1.46 -51.62 -15.02
CA VAL A 377 1.43 -52.31 -16.31
C VAL A 377 1.78 -53.79 -16.10
N ILE A 378 0.88 -54.68 -16.53
CA ILE A 378 1.04 -56.15 -16.38
C ILE A 378 2.23 -56.65 -17.20
N ASP A 379 2.42 -56.10 -18.39
CA ASP A 379 3.56 -56.44 -19.25
C ASP A 379 4.86 -55.82 -18.70
N ALA A 380 5.96 -56.53 -18.90
CA ALA A 380 7.29 -56.02 -18.58
C ALA A 380 7.65 -54.89 -19.53
N VAL A 381 7.91 -53.70 -19.00
CA VAL A 381 8.31 -52.51 -19.76
C VAL A 381 9.76 -52.20 -19.46
N ILE A 382 10.57 -52.19 -20.51
CA ILE A 382 12.01 -51.96 -20.46
C ILE A 382 12.34 -50.83 -21.43
N THR A 383 12.99 -49.77 -20.94
CA THR A 383 13.47 -48.68 -21.81
C THR A 383 14.99 -48.77 -21.92
N ILE A 384 15.51 -48.64 -23.14
CA ILE A 384 16.94 -48.65 -23.45
C ILE A 384 17.33 -47.38 -24.21
N ASP A 385 18.60 -46.98 -24.10
CA ASP A 385 19.20 -45.93 -24.92
C ASP A 385 19.56 -46.42 -26.34
N ASP A 386 20.18 -45.56 -27.14
CA ASP A 386 20.64 -45.85 -28.50
C ASP A 386 21.82 -46.83 -28.58
N LYS A 387 22.43 -47.19 -27.45
CA LYS A 387 23.49 -48.20 -27.32
C LYS A 387 22.98 -49.53 -26.78
N GLY A 388 21.68 -49.63 -26.49
CA GLY A 388 21.04 -50.82 -25.95
C GLY A 388 21.20 -50.98 -24.44
N CYS A 389 21.64 -49.93 -23.72
CA CYS A 389 21.76 -49.92 -22.27
C CYS A 389 20.41 -49.61 -21.62
N ILE A 390 20.01 -50.39 -20.61
CA ILE A 390 18.72 -50.25 -19.93
C ILE A 390 18.69 -48.98 -19.07
N GLU A 391 17.74 -48.07 -19.35
CA GLU A 391 17.44 -46.87 -18.57
C GLU A 391 16.29 -47.05 -17.57
N SER A 392 15.34 -47.93 -17.87
CA SER A 392 14.17 -48.20 -17.01
C SER A 392 13.78 -49.68 -17.06
N PHE A 393 13.37 -50.20 -15.91
CA PHE A 393 13.01 -51.61 -15.71
C PHE A 393 11.86 -51.69 -14.69
N ASN A 394 10.62 -51.85 -15.18
CA ASN A 394 9.43 -51.78 -14.32
C ASN A 394 9.24 -53.03 -13.45
N LEU A 395 8.31 -52.97 -12.48
CA LEU A 395 8.04 -54.07 -11.55
C LEU A 395 7.72 -55.40 -12.26
N SER A 396 7.01 -55.37 -13.39
CA SER A 396 6.67 -56.57 -14.15
C SER A 396 7.90 -57.19 -14.83
N ALA A 397 8.86 -56.38 -15.27
CA ALA A 397 10.14 -56.86 -15.80
C ALA A 397 10.98 -57.58 -14.73
N ILE A 398 10.94 -57.10 -13.48
CA ILE A 398 11.57 -57.77 -12.32
C ILE A 398 10.96 -59.16 -12.12
N LYS A 399 9.63 -59.28 -12.13
CA LYS A 399 8.92 -60.54 -11.93
C LYS A 399 9.19 -61.55 -13.05
N ILE A 400 9.22 -61.09 -14.31
CA ILE A 400 9.43 -61.96 -15.47
C ILE A 400 10.90 -62.38 -15.58
N PHE A 401 11.85 -61.46 -15.54
CA PHE A 401 13.25 -61.82 -15.81
C PHE A 401 14.07 -62.15 -14.55
N GLY A 402 13.59 -61.82 -13.35
CA GLY A 402 14.24 -62.13 -12.07
C GLY A 402 15.40 -61.22 -11.67
N TYR A 403 15.64 -60.13 -12.42
CA TYR A 403 16.68 -59.13 -12.12
C TYR A 403 16.14 -57.96 -11.32
N GLN A 404 16.91 -57.45 -10.35
CA GLN A 404 16.62 -56.18 -9.68
C GLN A 404 17.08 -54.99 -10.54
N PRO A 405 16.41 -53.82 -10.50
CA PRO A 405 16.77 -52.67 -11.32
C PRO A 405 18.24 -52.27 -11.14
N GLU A 406 18.77 -52.26 -9.92
CA GLU A 406 20.15 -51.90 -9.62
C GLU A 406 21.17 -52.83 -10.30
N GLU A 407 20.77 -54.05 -10.65
CA GLU A 407 21.62 -55.04 -11.32
C GLU A 407 21.61 -54.89 -12.85
N VAL A 408 20.62 -54.21 -13.43
CA VAL A 408 20.40 -54.15 -14.89
C VAL A 408 20.41 -52.75 -15.47
N ILE A 409 20.07 -51.71 -14.70
CA ILE A 409 20.17 -50.32 -15.16
C ILE A 409 21.63 -50.03 -15.54
N GLY A 410 21.81 -49.49 -16.76
CA GLY A 410 23.12 -49.22 -17.36
C GLY A 410 23.80 -50.43 -18.02
N LYS A 411 23.25 -51.65 -17.89
CA LYS A 411 23.73 -52.84 -18.63
C LYS A 411 23.01 -52.99 -19.96
N ASN A 412 23.66 -53.67 -20.91
CA ASN A 412 23.07 -53.92 -22.21
C ASN A 412 21.96 -54.99 -22.14
N VAL A 413 20.85 -54.74 -22.82
CA VAL A 413 19.62 -55.56 -22.81
C VAL A 413 19.80 -57.00 -23.28
N LYS A 414 20.89 -57.32 -23.99
CA LYS A 414 21.20 -58.69 -24.44
C LYS A 414 21.39 -59.72 -23.31
N ILE A 415 21.49 -59.28 -22.06
CA ILE A 415 21.46 -60.18 -20.90
C ILE A 415 20.13 -60.94 -20.76
N LEU A 416 19.05 -60.45 -21.37
CA LEU A 416 17.69 -60.98 -21.25
C LEU A 416 17.30 -61.98 -22.36
N MET A 417 18.25 -62.41 -23.19
CA MET A 417 18.01 -63.31 -24.33
C MET A 417 19.06 -64.43 -24.41
N PRO A 418 18.69 -65.62 -24.92
CA PRO A 418 19.60 -66.77 -25.04
C PRO A 418 20.47 -66.72 -26.32
N GLN A 419 21.44 -67.63 -26.43
CA GLN A 419 22.22 -67.84 -27.65
C GLN A 419 21.37 -68.55 -28.73
N PRO A 420 21.53 -68.25 -30.04
CA PRO A 420 22.51 -67.34 -30.64
C PRO A 420 22.08 -65.85 -30.64
N TYR A 421 20.83 -65.54 -30.32
CA TYR A 421 20.27 -64.17 -30.43
C TYR A 421 21.02 -63.13 -29.60
N GLN A 422 21.52 -63.53 -28.43
CA GLN A 422 22.34 -62.71 -27.54
C GLN A 422 23.60 -62.15 -28.22
N ALA A 423 24.26 -62.92 -29.09
CA ALA A 423 25.46 -62.47 -29.79
C ALA A 423 25.15 -61.50 -30.93
N GLU A 424 23.97 -61.63 -31.53
CA GLU A 424 23.59 -60.89 -32.74
C GLU A 424 22.84 -59.58 -32.46
N HIS A 425 22.28 -59.41 -31.26
CA HIS A 425 21.41 -58.28 -30.90
C HIS A 425 22.02 -56.89 -31.17
N ASP A 426 23.27 -56.67 -30.76
CA ASP A 426 23.94 -55.38 -30.96
C ASP A 426 24.09 -55.06 -32.46
N SER A 427 24.28 -56.08 -33.30
CA SER A 427 24.33 -55.92 -34.76
C SER A 427 22.96 -55.53 -35.33
N TYR A 428 21.86 -56.08 -34.77
CA TYR A 428 20.50 -55.71 -35.18
C TYR A 428 20.16 -54.26 -34.82
N LEU A 429 20.52 -53.82 -33.60
CA LEU A 429 20.27 -52.45 -33.15
C LEU A 429 21.05 -51.44 -34.00
N ASN A 430 22.35 -51.70 -34.24
CA ASN A 430 23.19 -50.86 -35.09
C ASN A 430 22.69 -50.79 -36.53
N ARG A 431 22.26 -51.92 -37.11
CA ARG A 431 21.67 -51.96 -38.45
C ARG A 431 20.38 -51.15 -38.51
N PHE A 432 19.50 -51.24 -37.51
CA PHE A 432 18.29 -50.43 -37.46
C PHE A 432 18.60 -48.92 -37.40
N LEU A 433 19.60 -48.52 -36.61
CA LEU A 433 20.05 -47.12 -36.51
C LEU A 433 20.59 -46.58 -37.84
N GLN A 434 21.24 -47.42 -38.65
CA GLN A 434 21.85 -47.03 -39.93
C GLN A 434 20.90 -47.15 -41.14
N GLU A 435 20.22 -48.28 -41.29
CA GLU A 435 19.48 -48.67 -42.49
C GLU A 435 17.96 -48.52 -42.36
N ARG A 436 17.46 -48.19 -41.15
CA ARG A 436 16.01 -48.11 -40.82
C ARG A 436 15.22 -49.39 -41.11
N THR A 437 15.88 -50.55 -41.21
CA THR A 437 15.26 -51.86 -41.46
C THR A 437 14.82 -52.50 -40.13
N PRO A 438 13.50 -52.58 -39.81
CA PRO A 438 13.04 -53.10 -38.53
C PRO A 438 13.22 -54.61 -38.43
N HIS A 439 13.90 -55.07 -37.36
CA HIS A 439 13.97 -56.50 -37.04
C HIS A 439 12.81 -56.95 -36.13
N VAL A 440 12.45 -56.15 -35.12
CA VAL A 440 11.35 -56.43 -34.16
C VAL A 440 10.47 -55.18 -33.90
N ILE A 441 10.76 -54.05 -34.53
CA ILE A 441 10.09 -52.77 -34.25
C ILE A 441 8.74 -52.73 -34.98
N GLY A 442 7.65 -52.56 -34.21
CA GLY A 442 6.29 -52.36 -34.72
C GLY A 442 5.41 -53.60 -34.91
N ILE A 443 5.94 -54.82 -34.78
CA ILE A 443 5.18 -56.08 -34.89
C ILE A 443 5.49 -56.95 -33.67
N GLY A 444 4.48 -57.26 -32.85
CA GLY A 444 4.63 -58.22 -31.76
C GLY A 444 5.10 -59.57 -32.31
N ARG A 445 6.21 -60.10 -31.79
CA ARG A 445 6.75 -61.40 -32.20
C ARG A 445 6.94 -62.30 -31.00
N GLU A 446 6.61 -63.58 -31.19
CA GLU A 446 7.00 -64.65 -30.27
C GLU A 446 8.52 -64.87 -30.41
N VAL A 447 9.24 -64.64 -29.34
CA VAL A 447 10.68 -64.82 -29.18
C VAL A 447 10.95 -65.58 -27.89
N VAL A 448 12.20 -65.95 -27.65
CA VAL A 448 12.60 -66.64 -26.41
C VAL A 448 13.34 -65.66 -25.51
N GLY A 449 12.87 -65.51 -24.29
CA GLY A 449 13.53 -64.75 -23.23
C GLY A 449 14.40 -65.63 -22.36
N LEU A 450 15.44 -65.05 -21.76
CA LEU A 450 16.32 -65.70 -20.79
C LEU A 450 16.15 -65.06 -19.41
N ARG A 451 15.77 -65.87 -18.42
CA ARG A 451 15.67 -65.42 -17.02
C ARG A 451 17.04 -65.44 -16.33
N LYS A 452 17.16 -64.75 -15.19
CA LYS A 452 18.37 -64.74 -14.36
C LYS A 452 18.85 -66.12 -13.92
N ASP A 453 17.94 -67.07 -13.72
CA ASP A 453 18.25 -68.46 -13.34
C ASP A 453 18.74 -69.32 -14.52
N GLY A 454 18.82 -68.76 -15.73
CA GLY A 454 19.24 -69.44 -16.95
C GLY A 454 18.11 -70.17 -17.68
N SER A 455 16.88 -70.14 -17.17
CA SER A 455 15.73 -70.75 -17.86
C SER A 455 15.29 -69.93 -19.07
N GLU A 456 14.99 -70.63 -20.15
CA GLU A 456 14.39 -70.06 -21.36
C GLU A 456 12.87 -70.14 -21.27
N PHE A 457 12.19 -69.08 -21.71
CA PHE A 457 10.73 -69.04 -21.74
C PHE A 457 10.22 -68.35 -23.02
N PRO A 458 9.07 -68.79 -23.57
CA PRO A 458 8.48 -68.12 -24.70
C PRO A 458 7.87 -66.78 -24.25
N MET A 459 8.21 -65.72 -24.96
CA MET A 459 7.72 -64.38 -24.70
C MET A 459 7.29 -63.67 -25.98
N GLU A 460 6.29 -62.79 -25.87
CA GLU A 460 5.95 -61.86 -26.94
C GLU A 460 6.67 -60.53 -26.69
N LEU A 461 7.41 -60.04 -27.67
CA LEU A 461 8.17 -58.79 -27.60
C LEU A 461 7.65 -57.78 -28.63
N ALA A 462 7.39 -56.55 -28.19
CA ALA A 462 7.11 -55.40 -29.04
C ALA A 462 8.02 -54.22 -28.67
N VAL A 463 8.71 -53.63 -29.65
CA VAL A 463 9.63 -52.50 -29.43
C VAL A 463 9.16 -51.26 -30.18
N LYS A 464 9.18 -50.10 -29.52
CA LYS A 464 8.85 -48.79 -30.10
C LYS A 464 9.98 -47.78 -29.90
N GLU A 465 10.36 -47.08 -30.97
CA GLU A 465 11.29 -45.94 -30.94
C GLU A 465 10.54 -44.67 -30.47
N SER A 466 11.19 -43.86 -29.63
CA SER A 466 10.71 -42.53 -29.21
C SER A 466 11.88 -41.54 -29.10
N LEU A 467 11.59 -40.24 -29.24
CA LEU A 467 12.56 -39.14 -29.04
C LEU A 467 12.24 -38.41 -27.74
N LEU A 468 13.23 -38.36 -26.84
CA LEU A 468 13.17 -37.56 -25.62
C LEU A 468 14.12 -36.37 -25.74
N THR A 469 13.57 -35.17 -25.96
CA THR A 469 14.24 -33.85 -26.02
C THR A 469 15.32 -33.71 -27.09
N ASP A 470 16.37 -34.55 -27.08
CA ASP A 470 17.43 -34.63 -28.10
C ASP A 470 18.14 -36.00 -28.14
N ARG A 471 17.58 -37.03 -27.49
CA ARG A 471 18.12 -38.40 -27.44
C ARG A 471 17.06 -39.42 -27.84
N ARG A 472 17.48 -40.47 -28.56
CA ARG A 472 16.61 -41.58 -28.93
C ARG A 472 16.55 -42.60 -27.80
N ILE A 473 15.35 -43.09 -27.55
CA ILE A 473 15.10 -44.17 -26.60
C ILE A 473 14.22 -45.22 -27.26
N PHE A 474 14.41 -46.48 -26.86
CA PHE A 474 13.57 -47.59 -27.30
C PHE A 474 12.85 -48.17 -26.10
N THR A 475 11.54 -48.35 -26.22
CA THR A 475 10.72 -48.99 -25.18
C THR A 475 10.28 -50.35 -25.69
N GLY A 476 10.75 -51.41 -25.02
CA GLY A 476 10.31 -52.78 -25.21
C GLY A 476 9.19 -53.13 -24.22
N VAL A 477 8.14 -53.76 -24.72
CA VAL A 477 7.05 -54.38 -23.94
C VAL A 477 7.16 -55.89 -24.12
N VAL A 478 7.25 -56.62 -23.03
CA VAL A 478 7.45 -58.07 -22.98
C VAL A 478 6.31 -58.74 -22.22
N ARG A 479 5.73 -59.79 -22.81
CA ARG A 479 4.71 -60.64 -22.19
C ARG A 479 5.15 -62.10 -22.17
N ASP A 480 5.07 -62.74 -21.01
CA ASP A 480 5.30 -64.19 -20.87
C ASP A 480 4.07 -64.95 -21.40
N ILE A 481 4.27 -65.88 -22.34
CA ILE A 481 3.18 -66.65 -22.99
C ILE A 481 3.23 -68.15 -22.69
N SER A 482 3.97 -68.56 -21.65
CA SER A 482 4.17 -69.96 -21.27
C SER A 482 2.84 -70.70 -21.03
N GLU A 483 1.92 -70.10 -20.28
CA GLU A 483 0.61 -70.69 -19.94
C GLU A 483 -0.30 -70.85 -21.18
N ARG A 484 -0.29 -69.85 -22.08
CA ARG A 484 -1.08 -69.86 -23.31
C ARG A 484 -0.71 -71.04 -24.21
N LYS A 485 0.60 -71.34 -24.36
CA LYS A 485 1.07 -72.49 -25.14
C LYS A 485 0.68 -73.83 -24.52
N HIS A 486 0.55 -73.90 -23.19
CA HIS A 486 0.15 -75.13 -22.51
C HIS A 486 -1.34 -75.46 -22.75
N ILE A 487 -2.21 -74.46 -22.69
CA ILE A 487 -3.67 -74.61 -22.90
C ILE A 487 -3.98 -74.96 -24.37
N GLU A 488 -3.27 -74.37 -25.32
CA GLU A 488 -3.45 -74.65 -26.76
C GLU A 488 -3.22 -76.14 -27.10
N ASN A 489 -2.25 -76.76 -26.45
CA ASN A 489 -1.95 -78.19 -26.63
C ASN A 489 -3.01 -79.12 -26.01
N GLU A 490 -3.62 -78.76 -24.87
CA GLU A 490 -4.67 -79.58 -24.24
C GLU A 490 -5.99 -79.58 -25.03
N LEU A 491 -6.36 -78.44 -25.62
CA LEU A 491 -7.60 -78.30 -26.38
C LEU A 491 -7.62 -79.18 -27.65
N LEU A 492 -6.45 -79.37 -28.27
CA LEU A 492 -6.32 -80.19 -29.48
C LEU A 492 -6.63 -81.67 -29.21
N LEU A 493 -6.21 -82.18 -28.05
CA LEU A 493 -6.41 -83.56 -27.63
C LEU A 493 -7.89 -83.85 -27.28
N SER A 494 -8.55 -82.93 -26.55
CA SER A 494 -9.95 -83.09 -26.15
C SER A 494 -10.92 -83.16 -27.34
N LYS A 495 -10.62 -82.48 -28.45
CA LYS A 495 -11.49 -82.48 -29.64
C LYS A 495 -11.55 -83.83 -30.35
N GLN A 496 -10.46 -84.60 -30.35
CA GLN A 496 -10.38 -85.88 -31.06
C GLN A 496 -11.18 -87.00 -30.36
N GLU A 497 -11.30 -86.95 -29.04
CA GLU A 497 -12.03 -87.98 -28.27
C GLU A 497 -13.56 -87.88 -28.44
N SER A 498 -14.09 -86.68 -28.66
CA SER A 498 -15.55 -86.45 -28.79
C SER A 498 -16.14 -87.01 -30.10
N GLU A 499 -15.40 -86.97 -31.21
CA GLU A 499 -15.89 -87.43 -32.52
C GLU A 499 -16.09 -88.96 -32.57
N ALA A 500 -15.23 -89.74 -31.90
CA ALA A 500 -15.30 -91.21 -31.92
C ALA A 500 -16.54 -91.79 -31.19
N ILE A 501 -17.06 -91.09 -30.18
CA ILE A 501 -18.21 -91.54 -29.38
C ILE A 501 -19.53 -91.42 -30.18
N PHE A 502 -19.64 -90.42 -31.05
CA PHE A 502 -20.85 -90.17 -31.83
C PHE A 502 -21.08 -91.26 -32.89
N ASP A 503 -20.03 -91.65 -33.62
CA ASP A 503 -20.12 -92.65 -34.68
C ASP A 503 -20.57 -94.03 -34.15
N SER A 504 -20.14 -94.41 -32.95
CA SER A 504 -20.56 -95.67 -32.31
C SER A 504 -22.06 -95.73 -32.01
N ASN A 505 -22.67 -94.61 -31.61
CA ASN A 505 -24.09 -94.56 -31.26
C ASN A 505 -25.02 -94.69 -32.47
N ILE A 506 -24.62 -94.14 -33.63
CA ILE A 506 -25.38 -94.28 -34.88
C ILE A 506 -25.46 -95.75 -35.30
N VAL A 507 -24.32 -96.44 -35.30
CA VAL A 507 -24.23 -97.85 -35.71
C VAL A 507 -25.14 -98.72 -34.85
N ARG A 508 -25.18 -98.50 -33.53
CA ARG A 508 -26.03 -99.25 -32.59
C ARG A 508 -27.52 -99.17 -32.93
N VAL A 509 -28.03 -97.99 -33.28
CA VAL A 509 -29.46 -97.78 -33.56
C VAL A 509 -29.86 -98.34 -34.92
N ILE A 510 -29.01 -98.22 -35.94
CA ILE A 510 -29.25 -98.82 -37.26
C ILE A 510 -29.27 -100.36 -37.16
N ASP A 511 -28.35 -100.92 -36.39
CA ASP A 511 -28.25 -102.36 -36.17
C ASP A 511 -29.47 -102.92 -35.41
N ALA A 512 -29.99 -102.17 -34.42
CA ALA A 512 -31.26 -102.50 -33.75
C ALA A 512 -32.47 -102.46 -34.70
N LEU A 513 -32.56 -101.43 -35.56
CA LEU A 513 -33.61 -101.29 -36.57
C LEU A 513 -33.64 -102.49 -37.53
N SER A 514 -32.47 -102.94 -37.97
CA SER A 514 -32.33 -104.09 -38.87
C SER A 514 -32.85 -105.42 -38.28
N ARG A 515 -32.86 -105.53 -36.95
CA ARG A 515 -33.37 -106.70 -36.21
C ARG A 515 -34.83 -106.59 -35.81
N GLY A 516 -35.51 -105.50 -36.21
CA GLY A 516 -36.90 -105.24 -35.84
C GLY A 516 -37.09 -104.72 -34.42
N ASP A 517 -36.03 -104.30 -33.72
CA ASP A 517 -36.14 -103.66 -32.41
C ASP A 517 -36.34 -102.15 -32.57
N LEU A 518 -37.62 -101.74 -32.49
CA LEU A 518 -38.04 -100.35 -32.64
C LEU A 518 -38.02 -99.55 -31.32
N THR A 519 -37.40 -100.10 -30.26
CA THR A 519 -37.28 -99.42 -28.96
C THR A 519 -36.01 -98.57 -28.81
N GLN A 520 -35.00 -98.79 -29.68
CA GLN A 520 -33.72 -98.10 -29.59
C GLN A 520 -33.76 -96.72 -30.26
N LYS A 521 -33.27 -95.70 -29.54
CA LYS A 521 -33.15 -94.31 -30.01
C LYS A 521 -31.79 -93.70 -29.65
N ILE A 522 -31.38 -92.68 -30.39
CA ILE A 522 -30.22 -91.85 -30.07
C ILE A 522 -30.63 -90.80 -29.03
N ILE A 523 -29.98 -90.80 -27.87
CA ILE A 523 -30.20 -89.80 -26.82
C ILE A 523 -29.34 -88.58 -27.12
N LEU A 524 -29.98 -87.46 -27.45
CA LEU A 524 -29.31 -86.18 -27.64
C LEU A 524 -28.82 -85.66 -26.29
N GLY A 525 -27.52 -85.37 -26.18
CA GLY A 525 -26.86 -85.00 -24.93
C GLY A 525 -26.14 -83.65 -25.02
N ASN A 526 -26.65 -82.66 -24.28
CA ASN A 526 -26.03 -81.36 -23.91
C ASN A 526 -25.59 -80.44 -25.07
N LYS A 527 -25.43 -79.13 -24.76
CA LYS A 527 -25.25 -77.98 -25.69
C LYS A 527 -24.06 -78.03 -26.67
N GLN A 528 -23.24 -79.08 -26.68
CA GLN A 528 -22.00 -79.17 -27.49
C GLN A 528 -22.13 -80.10 -28.72
N GLU A 529 -23.32 -80.60 -29.02
CA GLU A 529 -23.55 -81.40 -30.22
C GLU A 529 -23.59 -80.50 -31.47
N THR A 530 -22.74 -80.78 -32.47
CA THR A 530 -22.71 -80.02 -33.74
C THR A 530 -24.08 -80.07 -34.42
N ASP A 531 -24.45 -79.02 -35.17
CA ASP A 531 -25.74 -79.00 -35.89
C ASP A 531 -25.90 -80.22 -36.83
N ARG A 532 -24.78 -80.73 -37.35
CA ARG A 532 -24.73 -81.96 -38.15
C ARG A 532 -25.09 -83.21 -37.34
N HIS A 533 -24.53 -83.38 -36.15
CA HIS A 533 -24.79 -84.53 -35.28
C HIS A 533 -26.26 -84.56 -34.82
N ARG A 534 -26.79 -83.39 -34.45
CA ARG A 534 -28.20 -83.22 -34.08
C ARG A 534 -29.15 -83.63 -35.21
N ALA A 535 -28.90 -83.15 -36.43
CA ALA A 535 -29.74 -83.45 -37.59
C ALA A 535 -29.78 -84.96 -37.92
N ILE A 536 -28.65 -85.67 -37.79
CA ILE A 536 -28.60 -87.12 -38.05
C ILE A 536 -29.40 -87.89 -36.99
N SER A 537 -29.21 -87.54 -35.72
CA SER A 537 -29.89 -88.17 -34.59
C SER A 537 -31.42 -88.00 -34.64
N GLU A 538 -31.90 -86.80 -34.97
CA GLU A 538 -33.34 -86.50 -35.09
C GLU A 538 -34.00 -87.26 -36.25
N ASN A 539 -33.34 -87.33 -37.40
CA ASN A 539 -33.85 -88.05 -38.57
C ASN A 539 -33.98 -89.56 -38.30
N LEU A 540 -32.97 -90.18 -37.68
CA LEU A 540 -33.02 -91.61 -37.34
C LEU A 540 -34.11 -91.91 -36.30
N ASN A 541 -34.24 -91.09 -35.25
CA ASN A 541 -35.29 -91.27 -34.26
C ASN A 541 -36.70 -91.13 -34.86
N THR A 542 -36.89 -90.20 -35.79
CA THR A 542 -38.15 -90.00 -36.50
C THR A 542 -38.52 -91.22 -37.34
N MET A 543 -37.55 -91.83 -38.03
CA MET A 543 -37.76 -93.07 -38.80
C MET A 543 -38.18 -94.24 -37.90
N VAL A 544 -37.54 -94.41 -36.74
CA VAL A 544 -37.92 -95.45 -35.75
C VAL A 544 -39.36 -95.27 -35.29
N ASP A 545 -39.79 -94.03 -35.01
CA ASP A 545 -41.16 -93.73 -34.60
C ASP A 545 -42.20 -94.05 -35.68
N GLN A 546 -41.90 -93.74 -36.94
CA GLN A 546 -42.79 -94.04 -38.06
C GLN A 546 -42.96 -95.55 -38.27
N LEU A 547 -41.84 -96.29 -38.24
CA LEU A 547 -41.84 -97.75 -38.34
C LEU A 547 -42.65 -98.40 -37.22
N ASN A 548 -42.54 -97.89 -35.99
CA ASN A 548 -43.25 -98.46 -34.84
C ASN A 548 -44.76 -98.29 -34.96
N ARG A 549 -45.22 -97.07 -35.31
CA ARG A 549 -46.66 -96.81 -35.54
C ARG A 549 -47.23 -97.63 -36.68
N PHE A 550 -46.47 -97.80 -37.77
CA PHE A 550 -46.89 -98.62 -38.90
C PHE A 550 -47.04 -100.10 -38.48
N SER A 551 -46.08 -100.65 -37.74
CA SER A 551 -46.12 -102.03 -37.26
C SER A 551 -47.33 -102.31 -36.36
N GLU A 552 -47.65 -101.38 -35.45
CA GLU A 552 -48.83 -101.46 -34.58
C GLU A 552 -50.13 -101.49 -35.39
N GLU A 553 -50.28 -100.60 -36.37
CA GLU A 553 -51.50 -100.50 -37.19
C GLU A 553 -51.70 -101.71 -38.11
N VAL A 554 -50.63 -102.23 -38.74
CA VAL A 554 -50.73 -103.45 -39.55
C VAL A 554 -51.11 -104.65 -38.68
N THR A 555 -50.53 -104.76 -37.49
CA THR A 555 -50.85 -105.85 -36.55
C THR A 555 -52.30 -105.76 -36.08
N ARG A 556 -52.79 -104.55 -35.79
CA ARG A 556 -54.18 -104.28 -35.39
C ARG A 556 -55.16 -104.70 -36.49
N VAL A 557 -54.95 -104.24 -37.72
CA VAL A 557 -55.86 -104.52 -38.85
C VAL A 557 -55.84 -105.99 -39.24
N ALA A 558 -54.66 -106.63 -39.27
CA ALA A 558 -54.55 -108.06 -39.54
C ALA A 558 -55.34 -108.89 -38.51
N ARG A 559 -55.30 -108.50 -37.24
CA ARG A 559 -56.08 -109.15 -36.17
C ARG A 559 -57.58 -108.89 -36.30
N GLU A 560 -58.00 -107.64 -36.49
CA GLU A 560 -59.42 -107.27 -36.58
C GLU A 560 -60.11 -107.95 -37.77
N VAL A 561 -59.49 -107.90 -38.95
CA VAL A 561 -60.11 -108.39 -40.19
C VAL A 561 -59.85 -109.89 -40.38
N GLY A 562 -58.66 -110.38 -40.04
CA GLY A 562 -58.26 -111.76 -40.29
C GLY A 562 -58.61 -112.76 -39.19
N THR A 563 -58.60 -112.34 -37.92
CA THR A 563 -58.80 -113.25 -36.77
C THR A 563 -60.14 -113.02 -36.06
N GLU A 564 -60.51 -111.75 -35.82
CA GLU A 564 -61.73 -111.39 -35.09
C GLU A 564 -62.97 -111.32 -35.99
N GLY A 565 -62.80 -111.37 -37.32
CA GLY A 565 -63.89 -111.33 -38.29
C GLY A 565 -64.63 -109.99 -38.36
N LYS A 566 -64.03 -108.91 -37.81
CA LYS A 566 -64.59 -107.57 -37.89
C LYS A 566 -64.39 -107.00 -39.29
N LEU A 567 -65.48 -106.99 -40.04
CA LEU A 567 -65.49 -106.51 -41.42
C LEU A 567 -65.40 -104.98 -41.47
N GLY A 568 -64.49 -104.46 -42.29
CA GLY A 568 -64.31 -103.01 -42.55
C GLY A 568 -63.22 -102.30 -41.75
N GLY A 569 -62.36 -103.03 -41.01
CA GLY A 569 -61.20 -102.43 -40.33
C GLY A 569 -60.17 -101.88 -41.31
N GLN A 570 -59.67 -100.67 -41.06
CA GLN A 570 -58.66 -99.98 -41.86
C GLN A 570 -57.51 -99.45 -40.99
N ALA A 571 -56.29 -99.52 -41.50
CA ALA A 571 -55.06 -99.00 -40.92
C ALA A 571 -55.02 -97.50 -41.14
N GLN A 572 -54.69 -96.76 -40.09
CA GLN A 572 -54.53 -95.31 -40.17
C GLN A 572 -53.24 -94.90 -39.47
N VAL A 573 -52.19 -94.68 -40.26
CA VAL A 573 -50.88 -94.27 -39.75
C VAL A 573 -50.69 -92.77 -40.02
N PRO A 574 -50.69 -91.90 -38.99
CA PRO A 574 -50.57 -90.45 -39.20
C PRO A 574 -49.17 -90.05 -39.66
N GLY A 575 -49.10 -89.16 -40.66
CA GLY A 575 -47.85 -88.54 -41.11
C GLY A 575 -46.95 -89.44 -41.98
N VAL A 576 -47.49 -90.52 -42.54
CA VAL A 576 -46.80 -91.33 -43.54
C VAL A 576 -46.94 -90.72 -44.93
N ASP A 577 -45.85 -90.75 -45.69
CA ASP A 577 -45.79 -90.33 -47.09
C ASP A 577 -44.93 -91.31 -47.89
N GLY A 578 -44.95 -91.22 -49.23
CA GLY A 578 -44.22 -92.12 -50.12
C GLY A 578 -44.59 -93.60 -49.90
N THR A 579 -43.58 -94.47 -49.87
CA THR A 579 -43.76 -95.93 -49.76
C THR A 579 -44.56 -96.35 -48.52
N TRP A 580 -44.46 -95.63 -47.40
CA TRP A 580 -45.21 -95.95 -46.17
C TRP A 580 -46.71 -95.72 -46.32
N LYS A 581 -47.09 -94.68 -47.07
CA LYS A 581 -48.48 -94.42 -47.41
C LYS A 581 -49.01 -95.49 -48.37
N GLU A 582 -48.25 -95.83 -49.41
CA GLU A 582 -48.62 -96.90 -50.34
C GLU A 582 -48.82 -98.25 -49.63
N LEU A 583 -47.94 -98.61 -48.69
CA LEU A 583 -48.10 -99.84 -47.91
C LEU A 583 -49.34 -99.81 -47.01
N THR A 584 -49.66 -98.67 -46.40
CA THR A 584 -50.88 -98.49 -45.60
C THR A 584 -52.13 -98.64 -46.48
N ASP A 585 -52.13 -98.03 -47.66
CA ASP A 585 -53.22 -98.12 -48.64
C ASP A 585 -53.40 -99.55 -49.15
N ASN A 586 -52.30 -100.30 -49.38
CA ASN A 586 -52.34 -101.70 -49.79
C ASN A 586 -52.92 -102.62 -48.71
N VAL A 587 -52.57 -102.42 -47.44
CA VAL A 587 -53.16 -103.15 -46.31
C VAL A 587 -54.67 -102.88 -46.23
N ASN A 588 -55.08 -101.63 -46.42
CA ASN A 588 -56.49 -101.24 -46.47
C ASN A 588 -57.25 -101.86 -47.64
N ALA A 589 -56.63 -101.91 -48.82
CA ALA A 589 -57.20 -102.57 -49.98
C ALA A 589 -57.40 -104.07 -49.73
N MET A 590 -56.41 -104.74 -49.13
CA MET A 590 -56.51 -106.15 -48.76
C MET A 590 -57.63 -106.40 -47.75
N ALA A 591 -57.72 -105.57 -46.71
CA ALA A 591 -58.77 -105.64 -45.68
C ALA A 591 -60.19 -105.43 -46.26
N ASN A 592 -60.35 -104.46 -47.17
CA ASN A 592 -61.62 -104.20 -47.87
C ASN A 592 -62.02 -105.36 -48.79
N ASN A 593 -61.06 -105.96 -49.51
CA ASN A 593 -61.31 -107.10 -50.38
C ASN A 593 -61.78 -108.32 -49.58
N LEU A 594 -61.10 -108.66 -48.48
CA LEU A 594 -61.53 -109.71 -47.55
C LEU A 594 -62.93 -109.44 -47.00
N THR A 595 -63.19 -108.19 -46.59
CA THR A 595 -64.51 -107.77 -46.09
C THR A 595 -65.63 -108.00 -47.10
N THR A 596 -65.38 -107.61 -48.36
CA THR A 596 -66.36 -107.77 -49.44
C THR A 596 -66.58 -109.24 -49.77
N GLN A 597 -65.51 -110.04 -49.84
CA GLN A 597 -65.61 -111.48 -50.09
C GLN A 597 -66.45 -112.19 -49.01
N VAL A 598 -66.21 -111.89 -47.73
CA VAL A 598 -66.97 -112.52 -46.64
C VAL A 598 -68.45 -112.09 -46.66
N ARG A 599 -68.75 -110.81 -46.95
CA ARG A 599 -70.15 -110.36 -47.11
C ARG A 599 -70.88 -111.06 -48.25
N ASN A 600 -70.22 -111.19 -49.41
CA ASN A 600 -70.82 -111.86 -50.57
C ASN A 600 -71.13 -113.34 -50.27
N ILE A 601 -70.26 -114.04 -49.51
CA ILE A 601 -70.50 -115.41 -49.08
C ILE A 601 -71.72 -115.49 -48.15
N ALA A 602 -71.86 -114.54 -47.21
CA ALA A 602 -72.97 -114.49 -46.28
C ALA A 602 -74.33 -114.26 -46.98
N GLU A 603 -74.39 -113.36 -47.98
CA GLU A 603 -75.63 -113.11 -48.75
C GLU A 603 -76.10 -114.35 -49.51
N VAL A 604 -75.19 -115.09 -50.14
CA VAL A 604 -75.48 -116.33 -50.90
C VAL A 604 -75.97 -117.47 -50.00
N THR A 605 -75.61 -117.48 -48.72
CA THR A 605 -76.07 -118.53 -47.78
C THR A 605 -77.43 -118.23 -47.14
N THR A 606 -77.95 -117.01 -47.26
CA THR A 606 -79.27 -116.59 -46.74
C THR A 606 -80.38 -116.51 -47.80
N ALA A 607 -80.07 -116.58 -49.09
CA ALA A 607 -81.00 -116.59 -50.22
C ALA A 607 -81.23 -118.02 -50.74
#